data_AF-A0A0Q8J5X4-F1
#
_entry.id   AF-A0A0Q8J5X4-F1
#
_cell.length_a   1.000
_cell.length_b   1.000
_cell.length_c   1.000
_cell.angle_alpha   90.00
_cell.angle_beta   90.00
_cell.angle_gamma   90.00
#
_symmetry.space_group_name_H-M   'P 1'
#
loop_
_entity.id
_entity.type
_entity.pdbx_description
1 polymer ?
#
loop_
_entity_poly.entity_id
_entity_poly.type
_entity_poly.pdbx_seq_one_letter_code
_entity_poly.pdbx_strand_id
1 'polypeptide(L)' 'MSTISYAGYGVWNSTNDVTSKVTQQYANKQREFFANNGDYGDPAPGERKYLYIVWNNNGSASGVVGEDDSRGIILP' A
#
# COMPACT_ATOMS: atom_id res chain seq x y z
N MET A 1 -18.37 1.97 -4.62
CA MET A 1 -17.43 1.85 -3.49
C MET A 1 -16.20 1.16 -4.01
N SER A 2 -15.00 1.72 -3.79
CA SER A 2 -13.79 1.06 -4.23
C SER A 2 -13.43 -0.10 -3.31
N THR A 3 -12.96 -1.21 -3.89
CA THR A 3 -12.55 -2.40 -3.13
C THR A 3 -11.07 -2.64 -3.36
N ILE A 4 -10.31 -2.82 -2.28
CA ILE A 4 -8.90 -3.21 -2.38
C ILE A 4 -8.86 -4.68 -2.82
N SER A 5 -8.21 -4.94 -3.95
CA SER A 5 -8.03 -6.31 -4.47
C SER A 5 -6.74 -6.93 -3.95
N TYR A 6 -5.68 -6.13 -3.82
CA TYR A 6 -4.37 -6.56 -3.36
C TYR A 6 -3.57 -5.37 -2.82
N ALA A 7 -2.77 -5.57 -1.79
CA ALA A 7 -1.71 -4.64 -1.43
C ALA A 7 -0.48 -5.38 -0.91
N GLY A 8 0.69 -4.96 -1.38
CA GLY A 8 1.98 -5.50 -0.98
C GLY A 8 2.92 -4.39 -0.53
N TYR A 9 3.71 -4.65 0.51
CA TYR A 9 4.74 -3.74 0.99
C TYR A 9 6.08 -4.45 1.05
N GLY A 10 7.07 -3.97 0.31
CA GLY A 10 8.39 -4.58 0.31
C GLY A 10 9.24 -4.23 -0.89
N VAL A 11 10.26 -5.06 -1.12
CA VAL A 11 11.21 -4.91 -2.21
C VAL A 11 11.66 -6.29 -2.68
N TRP A 12 11.89 -6.46 -3.98
CA TRP A 12 12.32 -7.73 -4.58
C TRP A 12 11.44 -8.92 -4.15
N ASN A 13 12.05 -9.94 -3.57
CA ASN A 13 11.40 -11.15 -3.08
C ASN A 13 11.00 -11.05 -1.59
N SER A 14 11.22 -9.90 -0.96
CA SER A 14 10.90 -9.61 0.43
C SER A 14 9.71 -8.65 0.51
N THR A 15 8.50 -9.19 0.39
CA THR A 15 7.25 -8.42 0.39
C THR A 15 6.23 -9.00 1.37
N ASN A 16 5.72 -8.15 2.24
CA ASN A 16 4.61 -8.44 3.13
C ASN A 16 3.28 -8.23 2.39
N ASP A 17 2.36 -9.20 2.50
CA ASP A 17 0.97 -8.98 2.11
C ASP A 17 0.29 -8.08 3.15
N VAL A 18 -0.04 -6.86 2.74
CA VAL A 18 -0.68 -5.85 3.58
C VAL A 18 -2.11 -5.54 3.12
N THR A 19 -2.68 -6.40 2.27
CA THR A 19 -4.04 -6.25 1.72
C THR A 19 -5.08 -6.03 2.82
N SER A 20 -5.05 -6.85 3.87
CA SER A 20 -5.98 -6.74 5.00
C SER A 20 -5.83 -5.42 5.75
N LYS A 21 -4.58 -4.96 5.94
CA LYS A 21 -4.27 -3.71 6.67
C LYS A 21 -4.75 -2.49 5.89
N VAL A 22 -4.42 -2.42 4.59
CA VAL A 22 -4.86 -1.35 3.69
C VAL A 22 -6.38 -1.30 3.57
N THR A 23 -7.03 -2.46 3.48
CA THR A 23 -8.51 -2.57 3.46
C THR A 23 -9.14 -2.00 4.73
N GLN A 24 -8.58 -2.33 5.91
CA GLN A 24 -9.06 -1.79 7.18
C GLN A 24 -8.85 -0.28 7.30
N GLN A 25 -7.68 0.22 6.91
CA GLN A 25 -7.39 1.67 6.86
C GLN A 25 -8.38 2.40 5.95
N TYR A 26 -8.62 1.86 4.75
CA TYR A 26 -9.59 2.42 3.80
C TYR A 26 -11.02 2.45 4.35
N ALA A 27 -11.44 1.36 5.02
CA ALA A 27 -12.72 1.28 5.72
C ALA A 27 -12.84 2.31 6.87
N ASN A 28 -11.72 2.63 7.54
CA ASN A 28 -11.61 3.68 8.55
C ASN A 28 -11.52 5.10 7.99
N LYS A 29 -11.93 5.31 6.73
CA LYS A 29 -11.91 6.60 6.01
C LYS A 29 -10.52 7.14 5.68
N GLN A 30 -9.46 6.35 5.82
CA GLN A 30 -8.15 6.71 5.27
C GLN A 30 -8.22 6.68 3.74
N ARG A 31 -7.68 7.70 3.09
CA ARG A 31 -7.64 7.82 1.63
C ARG A 31 -6.23 7.92 1.07
N GLU A 32 -5.28 8.33 1.92
CA GLU A 32 -3.89 8.49 1.55
C GLU A 32 -3.05 7.42 2.27
N PHE A 33 -2.19 6.75 1.50
CA PHE A 33 -1.41 5.62 1.96
C PHE A 33 0.06 5.86 1.64
N PHE A 34 0.93 5.78 2.64
CA PHE A 34 2.35 6.04 2.50
C PHE A 34 3.15 4.79 2.80
N ALA A 35 4.15 4.48 1.99
CA ALA A 35 5.09 3.41 2.27
C ALA A 35 5.87 3.71 3.56
N ASN A 36 5.56 2.98 4.63
CA ASN A 36 6.25 3.12 5.91
C ASN A 36 6.27 1.80 6.70
N ASN A 37 7.39 1.58 7.39
CA ASN A 37 7.62 0.39 8.19
C ASN A 37 6.73 0.28 9.44
N GLY A 38 6.27 1.42 9.98
CA GLY A 38 5.43 1.43 11.19
C GLY A 38 4.06 0.79 10.97
N ASP A 39 3.46 1.03 9.81
CA ASP A 39 2.13 0.49 9.47
C ASP A 39 2.16 -0.91 8.87
N TYR A 40 3.19 -1.22 8.08
CA TYR A 40 3.24 -2.41 7.22
C TYR A 40 4.32 -3.43 7.61
N GLY A 41 5.18 -3.09 8.59
CA GLY A 41 6.31 -3.91 9.03
C GLY A 41 7.46 -3.92 8.02
N ASP A 42 8.69 -4.15 8.47
CA ASP A 42 9.88 -4.12 7.62
C ASP A 42 10.26 -5.52 7.10
N PRO A 43 9.94 -5.90 5.84
CA PRO A 43 10.37 -7.16 5.25
C PRO A 43 11.84 -7.16 4.80
N ALA A 44 12.47 -5.99 4.65
CA ALA A 44 13.82 -5.86 4.08
C ALA A 44 14.57 -4.70 4.77
N PRO A 45 15.17 -4.96 5.95
CA PRO A 45 15.89 -3.93 6.70
C PRO A 45 17.08 -3.38 5.91
N GLY A 46 17.18 -2.05 5.82
CA GLY A 46 18.25 -1.37 5.10
C GLY A 46 18.02 -1.20 3.60
N GLU A 47 16.95 -1.78 3.04
CA GLU A 47 16.52 -1.51 1.67
C GLU A 47 15.27 -0.62 1.63
N ARG A 48 15.21 0.22 0.60
CA ARG A 48 14.04 1.06 0.32
C ARG A 48 12.90 0.19 -0.18
N LYS A 49 11.79 0.19 0.56
CA LYS A 49 10.59 -0.59 0.22
C LYS A 49 9.57 0.25 -0.51
N TYR A 50 8.62 -0.44 -1.13
CA TYR A 50 7.54 0.14 -1.91
C TYR A 50 6.22 -0.44 -1.44
N LEU A 51 5.23 0.42 -1.29
CA LEU A 51 3.83 0.05 -1.12
C LEU A 51 3.19 0.03 -2.50
N TYR A 52 2.57 -1.10 -2.84
CA TYR A 52 1.78 -1.29 -4.04
C TYR A 52 0.35 -1.63 -3.65
N ILE A 53 -0.63 -0.92 -4.22
CA ILE A 53 -2.05 -1.16 -3.96
C ILE A 53 -2.77 -1.32 -5.28
N VAL A 54 -3.58 -2.37 -5.39
CA VAL A 54 -4.54 -2.62 -6.47
C VAL A 54 -5.93 -2.49 -5.90
N TRP A 55 -6.76 -1.67 -6.54
CA TRP A 55 -8.15 -1.51 -6.15
C TRP A 55 -9.06 -1.51 -7.37
N ASN A 56 -10.32 -1.86 -7.16
CA ASN A 56 -11.36 -1.69 -8.17
C ASN A 56 -12.11 -0.38 -7.90
N ASN A 57 -12.11 0.54 -8.86
CA ASN A 57 -12.98 1.71 -8.86
C ASN A 57 -13.55 1.92 -10.27
N ASN A 58 -14.69 1.29 -10.56
CA ASN A 58 -15.29 1.29 -11.90
C ASN A 58 -14.31 0.75 -12.97
N GLY A 59 -13.47 -0.21 -12.58
CA GLY A 59 -12.31 -0.70 -13.33
C GLY A 59 -11.14 -1.02 -12.41
N SER A 60 -10.16 -1.80 -12.88
CA SER A 60 -8.94 -2.10 -12.12
C SER A 60 -8.00 -0.90 -12.16
N ALA A 61 -7.63 -0.39 -10.99
CA ALA A 61 -6.64 0.66 -10.81
C ALA A 61 -5.52 0.17 -9.89
N SER A 62 -4.35 0.78 -10.01
CA SER A 62 -3.20 0.46 -9.16
C SER A 62 -2.33 1.69 -8.93
N GLY A 63 -1.61 1.69 -7.82
CA GLY A 63 -0.70 2.74 -7.41
C GLY A 63 0.51 2.16 -6.70
N VAL A 64 1.64 2.85 -6.81
CA VAL A 64 2.88 2.49 -6.14
C VAL A 64 3.52 3.73 -5.54
N VAL A 65 4.02 3.60 -4.32
CA VAL A 65 4.77 4.65 -3.64
C VAL A 65 5.96 4.02 -2.91
N GLY A 66 7.13 4.63 -3.01
CA GLY A 66 8.32 4.21 -2.25
C GLY A 66 8.35 4.82 -0.86
N GLU A 67 9.09 4.22 0.07
CA GLU A 67 9.52 4.92 1.28
C GLU A 67 10.19 6.25 0.91
N ASP A 68 10.09 7.25 1.77
CA ASP A 68 10.57 8.63 1.57
C ASP A 68 9.88 9.43 0.44
N ASP A 69 8.86 8.87 -0.21
CA ASP A 69 8.09 9.60 -1.22
C ASP A 69 6.93 10.39 -0.59
N SER A 70 6.88 11.69 -0.87
CA SER A 70 5.89 12.59 -0.25
C SER A 70 4.51 12.53 -0.90
N ARG A 71 4.31 11.75 -1.98
CA ARG A 71 3.08 11.81 -2.79
C ARG A 71 2.01 10.80 -2.41
N GLY A 72 2.34 9.76 -1.64
CA GLY A 72 1.40 8.71 -1.21
C GLY A 72 0.67 8.00 -2.38
N ILE A 73 -0.19 7.04 -2.05
CA ILE A 73 -1.22 6.52 -2.96
C ILE A 73 -2.55 7.07 -2.46
N ILE A 74 -3.27 7.78 -3.33
CA ILE A 74 -4.58 8.36 -3.02
C ILE A 74 -5.66 7.48 -3.63
N LEU A 75 -6.50 6.90 -2.77
CA LEU A 75 -7.67 6.14 -3.16
C LEU A 75 -8.93 7.03 -3.14
N PRO A 76 -9.89 6.77 -4.05
CA PRO A 76 -11.12 7.56 -4.18
C PRO A 76 -12.14 7.31 -3.06
#